data_AF-A0A847LLF8-F1
#
_entry.id   AF-A0A847LLF8-F1
#
_cell.length_a   1.000
_cell.length_b   1.000
_cell.length_c   1.000
_cell.angle_alpha   90.00
_cell.angle_beta   90.00
_cell.angle_gamma   90.00
#
_symmetry.space_group_name_H-M   'P 1'
#
loop_
_entity.id
_entity.type
_entity.pdbx_description
1 polymer ?
#
loop_
_entity_poly.entity_id
_entity_poly.type
_entity_poly.pdbx_seq_one_letter_code
_entity_poly.pdbx_strand_id
1 'polypeptide(L)'
;MIYGLKGSIEKITANYIVINVRDVYYEVIVTHPEDYSLNETTIVYTYQVVREQEQYLVGFSSLDEKHAFLDLIKVAGIGPKTALNILSATTPTLFYNAVATKD
;
A
#
# COMPACT_ATOMS: atom_id res chain seq x y z
N MET A 1 -7.38 0.22 13.93
CA MET A 1 -6.46 0.21 12.77
C MET A 1 -6.54 -1.14 12.11
N ILE A 2 -6.77 -1.20 10.80
CA ILE A 2 -6.70 -2.45 10.03
C ILE A 2 -5.21 -2.70 9.74
N TYR A 3 -4.67 -3.83 10.20
CA TYR A 3 -3.24 -4.17 10.02
C TYR A 3 -2.97 -4.81 8.65
N GLY A 4 -3.92 -5.63 8.19
CA GLY A 4 -3.91 -6.30 6.90
C GLY A 4 -5.22 -7.04 6.67
N LEU A 5 -5.44 -7.46 5.43
CA LEU A 5 -6.63 -8.16 4.97
C LEU A 5 -6.18 -9.46 4.31
N LYS A 6 -6.85 -10.58 4.63
CA LYS A 6 -6.61 -11.88 3.99
C LYS A 6 -7.86 -12.31 3.26
N GLY A 7 -7.76 -12.50 1.95
CA GLY A 7 -8.94 -12.70 1.09
C GLY A 7 -8.57 -12.88 -0.38
N SER A 8 -9.60 -13.08 -1.21
CA SER A 8 -9.45 -13.19 -2.67
C SER A 8 -9.43 -11.81 -3.34
N ILE A 9 -8.57 -11.64 -4.34
CA ILE A 9 -8.56 -10.43 -5.17
C ILE A 9 -9.67 -10.54 -6.23
N GLU A 10 -10.66 -9.67 -6.16
CA GLU A 10 -11.85 -9.70 -7.02
C GLU A 10 -11.81 -8.63 -8.12
N LYS A 11 -10.95 -7.62 -7.96
CA LYS A 11 -10.76 -6.56 -8.95
C LYS A 11 -9.36 -5.97 -8.82
N ILE A 12 -8.75 -5.68 -9.97
CA ILE A 12 -7.49 -4.95 -10.07
C ILE A 12 -7.72 -3.77 -11.01
N THR A 13 -7.24 -2.59 -10.60
CA THR A 13 -7.23 -1.37 -11.41
C THR A 13 -5.84 -0.75 -11.38
N ALA A 14 -5.64 0.36 -12.09
CA ALA A 14 -4.37 1.09 -12.07
C ALA A 14 -4.01 1.65 -10.68
N ASN A 15 -4.98 1.92 -9.81
CA ASN A 15 -4.76 2.66 -8.55
C ASN A 15 -5.20 1.89 -7.30
N TYR A 16 -6.05 0.87 -7.44
CA TYR A 16 -6.60 0.12 -6.33
C TYR A 16 -6.92 -1.32 -6.71
N ILE A 17 -7.00 -2.16 -5.68
CA ILE A 17 -7.54 -3.52 -5.74
C ILE A 17 -8.82 -3.61 -4.90
N VAL A 18 -9.66 -4.60 -5.20
CA VAL A 18 -10.75 -5.01 -4.31
C VAL A 18 -10.45 -6.40 -3.79
N ILE A 19 -10.36 -6.52 -2.46
CA ILE A 19 -10.16 -7.79 -1.76
C ILE A 19 -11.45 -8.21 -1.05
N ASN A 20 -11.90 -9.44 -1.30
CA ASN A 20 -13.04 -10.06 -0.63
C ASN A 20 -12.55 -10.85 0.59
N VAL A 21 -12.98 -10.39 1.77
CA VAL A 21 -12.73 -11.04 3.05
C VAL A 21 -14.07 -11.54 3.60
N ARG A 22 -14.40 -12.80 3.31
CA ARG A 22 -15.66 -13.45 3.76
C ARG A 22 -16.90 -12.62 3.44
N ASP A 23 -17.09 -12.32 2.15
CA ASP A 23 -18.21 -11.56 1.58
C ASP A 23 -18.21 -10.06 1.94
N VAL A 24 -17.13 -9.56 2.55
CA VAL A 24 -16.88 -8.13 2.75
C VAL A 24 -15.81 -7.67 1.78
N TYR A 25 -16.16 -6.73 0.90
CA TYR A 25 -15.29 -6.22 -0.15
C TYR A 25 -14.63 -4.92 0.32
N TYR A 26 -13.31 -4.91 0.38
CA TYR A 26 -12.51 -3.74 0.73
C TYR A 26 -11.84 -3.18 -0.51
N GLU A 27 -12.05 -1.89 -0.76
CA GLU A 27 -11.21 -1.13 -1.69
C GLU A 27 -9.91 -0.74 -1.00
N VAL A 28 -8.78 -1.05 -1.63
CA VAL A 28 -7.44 -0.80 -1.10
C VAL A 28 -6.59 -0.16 -2.19
N ILE A 29 -6.10 1.05 -1.92
CA ILE A 29 -5.20 1.80 -2.82
C ILE A 29 -3.83 1.12 -2.78
N VAL A 30 -3.25 0.84 -3.95
CA VAL A 30 -1.93 0.19 -4.07
C VAL A 30 -1.10 0.91 -5.13
N THR A 31 0.22 0.88 -4.99
CA THR A 31 1.16 1.48 -5.95
C THR A 31 1.62 0.53 -7.04
N HIS A 32 1.60 -0.77 -6.76
CA HIS A 32 2.05 -1.85 -7.64
C HIS A 32 0.92 -2.86 -7.83
N PRO A 33 -0.10 -2.56 -8.67
CA PRO A 33 -1.21 -3.48 -8.92
C PRO A 33 -0.76 -4.82 -9.53
N GLU A 34 0.40 -4.85 -10.18
CA GLU A 34 1.05 -6.03 -10.75
C GLU A 34 1.51 -7.06 -9.70
N ASP A 35 1.60 -6.68 -8.43
CA ASP A 35 1.92 -7.60 -7.33
C ASP A 35 0.74 -8.53 -6.97
N TYR A 36 -0.43 -8.31 -7.58
CA TYR A 36 -1.66 -9.04 -7.27
C TYR A 36 -2.19 -9.77 -8.51
N SER A 37 -2.73 -10.96 -8.31
CA SER A 37 -3.42 -11.71 -9.36
C SER A 37 -4.92 -11.83 -9.09
N LEU A 38 -5.75 -11.72 -10.13
CA LEU A 38 -7.19 -11.90 -10.00
C LEU A 38 -7.52 -13.33 -9.52
N ASN A 39 -8.50 -13.45 -8.61
CA ASN A 39 -8.94 -14.68 -7.95
C ASN A 39 -7.88 -15.36 -7.07
N GLU A 40 -6.75 -14.70 -6.81
CA GLU A 40 -5.74 -15.19 -5.88
C GLU A 40 -6.12 -14.87 -4.44
N THR A 41 -5.95 -15.84 -3.54
CA THR A 41 -6.05 -15.59 -2.10
C THR A 41 -4.70 -15.17 -1.54
N THR A 42 -4.61 -13.93 -1.06
CA THR A 42 -3.36 -13.35 -0.56
C THR A 42 -3.57 -12.57 0.74
N ILE A 43 -2.49 -12.05 1.32
CA ILE A 43 -2.51 -11.11 2.44
C ILE A 43 -2.05 -9.76 1.90
N VAL A 44 -2.90 -8.74 2.06
CA VAL A 44 -2.56 -7.34 1.79
C VAL A 44 -2.29 -6.66 3.12
N TYR A 45 -1.07 -6.20 3.37
CA TYR A 45 -0.78 -5.39 4.55
C TYR A 45 -1.33 -3.99 4.36
N THR A 46 -1.92 -3.40 5.39
CA THR A 46 -2.60 -2.11 5.22
C THR A 46 -2.11 -1.04 6.18
N TYR A 47 -2.23 0.21 5.73
CA TYR A 47 -2.21 1.41 6.56
C TYR A 47 -3.54 2.13 6.39
N GLN A 48 -4.21 2.43 7.50
CA GLN A 48 -5.50 3.09 7.50
C GLN A 48 -5.31 4.60 7.66
N VAL A 49 -5.66 5.36 6.63
CA VAL A 49 -5.70 6.82 6.70
C VAL A 49 -7.06 7.23 7.23
N VAL A 50 -7.06 7.99 8.32
CA VAL A 50 -8.26 8.58 8.93
C VAL A 50 -8.00 10.07 9.14
N ARG A 51 -8.77 10.90 8.45
CA ARG A 51 -8.79 12.36 8.54
C ARG A 51 -10.25 12.80 8.62
N GLU A 52 -10.51 14.06 8.97
CA GLU A 52 -11.87 14.58 9.14
C GLU A 52 -12.80 14.34 7.94
N GLN A 53 -12.27 14.35 6.71
CA GLN A 53 -13.05 14.20 5.47
C GLN A 53 -12.53 13.07 4.57
N GLU A 54 -11.55 12.28 5.00
CA GLU A 54 -10.98 11.20 4.20
C GLU A 54 -10.76 9.96 5.06
N GLN A 55 -11.29 8.82 4.61
CA GLN A 55 -10.98 7.51 5.17
C GLN A 55 -10.71 6.53 4.03
N TYR A 56 -9.51 5.95 4.01
CA TYR A 56 -9.14 4.97 2.99
C TYR A 56 -8.06 4.01 3.50
N LEU A 57 -7.90 2.89 2.79
CA LEU A 57 -6.84 1.93 3.02
C LEU A 57 -5.78 2.07 1.95
N VAL A 58 -4.52 2.10 2.40
CA VAL A 58 -3.35 1.89 1.57
C VAL A 58 -2.89 0.45 1.79
N GLY A 59 -2.60 -0.27 0.71
CA GLY A 59 -2.20 -1.67 0.70
C GLY A 59 -0.78 -1.89 0.20
N PHE A 60 -0.15 -2.93 0.72
CA PHE A 60 1.22 -3.33 0.42
C PHE A 60 1.30 -4.85 0.27
N SER A 61 2.05 -5.32 -0.72
CA SER A 61 2.25 -6.75 -0.98
C SER A 61 3.20 -7.39 0.03
N SER A 62 4.05 -6.57 0.67
CA SER A 62 5.03 -6.98 1.67
C SER A 62 5.10 -6.03 2.87
N LEU A 63 5.68 -6.52 3.98
CA LEU A 63 5.97 -5.67 5.15
C LEU A 63 7.07 -4.66 4.86
N ASP A 64 8.04 -4.97 4.01
CA ASP A 64 9.14 -4.06 3.67
C ASP A 64 8.64 -2.84 2.91
N GLU A 65 7.70 -3.02 1.98
CA GLU A 65 7.02 -1.92 1.28
C GLU A 65 6.19 -1.07 2.26
N LYS A 66 5.46 -1.71 3.18
CA LYS A 66 4.74 -1.01 4.25
C LYS A 66 5.69 -0.21 5.14
N HIS A 67 6.84 -0.75 5.51
CA HIS A 67 7.83 -0.04 6.32
C HIS A 67 8.42 1.16 5.58
N ALA A 68 8.76 1.01 4.30
CA ALA A 68 9.23 2.12 3.47
C ALA A 68 8.19 3.25 3.39
N PHE A 69 6.91 2.91 3.22
CA PHE A 69 5.81 3.88 3.28
C PHE A 69 5.73 4.58 4.65
N LEU A 70 5.80 3.82 5.74
CA LEU A 70 5.72 4.35 7.10
C LEU A 70 6.89 5.28 7.42
N ASP A 71 8.09 5.00 6.90
CA ASP A 71 9.24 5.87 7.08
C ASP A 71 9.12 7.15 6.25
N LEU A 72 8.58 7.07 5.03
CA LEU A 72 8.30 8.24 4.21
C LEU A 72 7.34 9.21 4.89
N ILE A 73 6.23 8.73 5.46
CA ILE A 73 5.24 9.62 6.10
C ILE A 73 5.69 10.21 7.45
N LYS A 74 6.82 9.74 8.01
CA LYS A 74 7.45 10.37 9.20
C LYS A 74 8.23 11.63 8.84
N VAL A 75 8.64 11.78 7.58
CA VAL A 75 9.37 12.96 7.11
C VAL A 75 8.43 14.16 7.09
N ALA A 76 8.85 15.26 7.73
CA ALA A 76 8.06 16.48 7.81
C ALA A 76 7.67 16.97 6.39
N GLY A 77 6.37 17.17 6.17
CA GLY A 77 5.82 17.61 4.88
C GLY A 77 5.48 16.48 3.89
N ILE A 78 5.80 15.22 4.18
CA ILE A 78 5.42 14.08 3.34
C ILE A 78 4.14 13.43 3.88
N GLY A 79 3.03 13.60 3.15
CA GLY A 79 1.76 12.94 3.45
C GLY A 79 1.60 11.59 2.72
N PRO A 80 0.56 10.79 3.06
CA PRO A 80 0.29 9.48 2.45
C PRO A 80 0.24 9.49 0.91
N LYS A 81 -0.45 10.47 0.29
CA LYS A 81 -0.53 10.58 -1.17
C LYS A 81 0.85 10.82 -1.80
N THR A 82 1.67 11.68 -1.20
CA THR A 82 3.04 11.93 -1.66
C THR A 82 3.92 10.69 -1.49
N ALA A 83 3.83 10.01 -0.35
CA ALA A 83 4.56 8.77 -0.10
C ALA A 83 4.20 7.68 -1.11
N LEU A 84 2.91 7.55 -1.48
CA LEU A 84 2.47 6.62 -2.53
C LEU A 84 3.07 6.96 -3.88
N ASN A 85 3.08 8.24 -4.28
CA ASN A 85 3.69 8.64 -5.55
C ASN A 85 5.19 8.32 -5.59
N ILE A 86 5.91 8.51 -4.47
CA ILE A 86 7.33 8.17 -4.35
C ILE A 86 7.52 6.66 -4.52
N LEU A 87 6.72 5.84 -3.84
CA LEU A 87 6.81 4.38 -3.95
C LEU A 87 6.40 3.84 -5.32
N SER A 88 5.42 4.44 -6.00
CA SER A 88 5.05 4.03 -7.36
C SER A 88 6.15 4.29 -8.39
N ALA A 89 7.07 5.23 -8.11
CA ALA A 89 8.17 5.58 -9.00
C ALA A 89 9.44 4.78 -8.71
N THR A 90 9.47 3.95 -7.65
CA THR A 90 10.68 3.33 -7.13
C THR A 90 10.35 2.05 -6.37
N THR A 91 10.92 0.90 -6.75
CA THR A 91 10.73 -0.33 -5.97
C THR A 91 11.31 -0.16 -4.56
N PRO A 92 10.79 -0.85 -3.51
CA PRO A 92 11.31 -0.74 -2.15
C PRO A 92 12.83 -0.92 -2.07
N THR A 93 13.37 -1.87 -2.83
CA THR A 93 14.81 -2.11 -2.95
C THR A 93 15.59 -0.90 -3.47
N LEU A 94 15.08 -0.22 -4.50
CA LEU A 94 15.70 0.99 -5.05
C LEU A 94 15.58 2.16 -4.07
N PHE A 95 14.48 2.25 -3.31
CA PHE A 95 14.31 3.28 -2.29
C PHE A 95 15.34 3.13 -1.16
N TYR A 96 15.47 1.93 -0.58
CA TYR A 96 16.46 1.68 0.48
C TYR A 96 17.89 1.93 -0.02
N ASN A 97 18.21 1.53 -1.25
CA ASN A 97 19.52 1.84 -1.84
C ASN A 97 19.75 3.34 -2.02
N ALA A 98 18.74 4.10 -2.46
CA ALA A 98 18.84 5.55 -2.63
C ALA A 98 18.93 6.32 -1.30
N VAL A 99 18.33 5.80 -0.24
CA VAL A 99 18.47 6.34 1.13
C VAL A 99 19.84 5.98 1.70
N ALA A 100 20.32 4.75 1.51
CA ALA A 100 21.60 4.28 2.03
C ALA A 100 22.83 4.87 1.31
N THR A 101 22.68 5.38 0.08
CA THR A 101 23.75 6.02 -0.69
C THR A 101 23.82 7.54 -0.51
N LYS A 102 23.00 8.13 0.37
CA LYS A 102 23.00 9.56 0.70
C LYS A 102 23.83 9.92 1.94
N ASP A 103 24.95 9.21 2.12
CA ASP A 103 26.10 9.66 2.91
C ASP A 103 27.24 10.11 1.97
#